data_AF-A0A821JH28-F1
#
_entry.id   AF-A0A821JH28-F1
#
_cell.length_a   1.000
_cell.length_b   1.000
_cell.length_c   1.000
_cell.angle_alpha   90.00
_cell.angle_beta   90.00
_cell.angle_gamma   90.00
#
_symmetry.space_group_name_H-M   'P 1'
#
loop_
_entity.id
_entity.type
_entity.pdbx_description
1 polymer ?
#
loop_
_entity_poly.entity_id
_entity_poly.type
_entity_poly.pdbx_seq_one_letter_code
_entity_poly.pdbx_strand_id
1 'polypeptide(L)'
;MVQAWSHLAEKYNIQYWLSFGTLVGYVQRRGLLPHDLDIDVTMLSSDTPKLIEISKLNFSSTYEIKVQPQWKIVDELKRSYFRKDGINFIAPNARFIHQKTRYHVDIFPAYDFNPTYANESTEMQQSENLTVHDNNY
;
A
#
# COMPACT_ATOMS: atom_id res chain seq x y z
N MET A 1 8.76 13.75 5.79
CA MET A 1 8.12 12.45 5.47
C MET A 1 8.68 11.83 4.20
N VAL A 2 8.59 12.50 3.03
CA VAL A 2 9.16 12.02 1.76
C VAL A 2 10.63 11.57 1.90
N GLN A 3 11.48 12.39 2.53
CA GLN A 3 12.90 12.05 2.76
C GLN A 3 13.09 10.82 3.66
N ALA A 4 12.25 10.67 4.70
CA ALA A 4 12.34 9.53 5.62
C ALA A 4 11.92 8.22 4.93
N TRP A 5 10.86 8.27 4.11
CA TRP A 5 10.49 7.15 3.25
C TRP A 5 11.59 6.83 2.24
N SER A 6 12.13 7.84 1.56
CA SER A 6 13.19 7.66 0.56
C SER A 6 14.43 6.98 1.15
N HIS A 7 14.87 7.40 2.35
CA HIS A 7 15.99 6.76 3.05
C HIS A 7 15.69 5.30 3.44
N LEU A 8 14.47 5.01 3.89
CA LEU A 8 14.05 3.64 4.19
C LEU A 8 14.06 2.78 2.91
N ALA A 9 13.47 3.28 1.82
CA ALA A 9 13.41 2.57 0.56
C ALA A 9 14.82 2.28 0.01
N GLU A 10 15.74 3.25 0.07
CA GLU A 10 17.14 3.07 -0.31
C GLU A 10 17.83 2.01 0.55
N LYS A 11 17.68 2.08 1.89
CA LYS A 11 18.28 1.13 2.83
C LYS A 11 17.87 -0.32 2.57
N TYR A 12 16.63 -0.56 2.15
CA TYR A 12 16.11 -1.90 1.90
C TYR A 12 15.98 -2.26 0.41
N ASN A 13 16.56 -1.44 -0.47
CA ASN A 13 16.55 -1.63 -1.92
C ASN A 13 15.12 -1.87 -2.46
N ILE A 14 14.21 -0.96 -2.12
CA ILE A 14 12.82 -0.92 -2.57
C ILE A 14 12.73 0.13 -3.67
N GLN A 15 12.44 -0.31 -4.88
CA GLN A 15 12.19 0.59 -6.00
C GLN A 15 10.77 1.13 -5.91
N TYR A 16 10.62 2.44 -6.08
CA TYR A 16 9.33 3.11 -6.06
C TYR A 16 9.33 4.33 -6.98
N TRP A 17 8.14 4.81 -7.31
CA TRP A 17 7.94 6.09 -7.99
C TRP A 17 6.79 6.86 -7.33
N LEU A 18 6.76 8.18 -7.52
CA LEU A 18 5.64 9.00 -7.09
C LEU A 18 4.41 8.68 -7.93
N SER A 19 3.23 8.67 -7.32
CA SER A 19 1.96 8.38 -8.00
C SER A 19 0.88 9.39 -7.63
N PHE A 20 -0.27 9.31 -8.30
CA PHE A 20 -1.49 10.09 -8.01
C PHE A 20 -1.25 11.60 -7.80
N GLY A 21 -1.88 12.20 -6.78
CA GLY A 21 -1.82 13.64 -6.49
C GLY A 21 -0.39 14.10 -6.17
N THR A 22 0.39 13.23 -5.53
CA THR A 22 1.80 13.49 -5.20
C THR A 22 2.66 13.70 -6.46
N LEU A 23 2.50 12.85 -7.48
CA LEU A 23 3.22 13.01 -8.76
C LEU A 23 2.78 14.30 -9.47
N VAL A 24 1.47 14.57 -9.51
CA VAL A 24 0.92 15.78 -10.14
C VAL A 24 1.47 17.04 -9.49
N GLY A 25 1.43 17.12 -8.16
CA GLY A 25 1.99 18.24 -7.42
C GLY A 25 3.48 18.41 -7.71
N TYR A 26 4.26 17.32 -7.68
CA TYR A 26 5.69 17.40 -7.91
C TYR A 26 6.04 17.92 -9.31
N VAL A 27 5.35 17.45 -10.35
CA VAL A 27 5.56 17.91 -11.72
C VAL A 27 5.14 19.36 -11.89
N GLN A 28 3.97 19.74 -11.37
CA GLN A 28 3.41 21.08 -11.58
C GLN A 28 4.15 22.18 -10.81
N ARG A 29 4.60 21.89 -9.58
CA ARG A 29 5.07 22.92 -8.65
C ARG A 29 6.24 22.50 -7.76
N ARG A 30 6.89 21.37 -8.03
CA ARG A 30 8.04 20.86 -7.26
C ARG A 30 7.72 20.63 -5.78
N GLY A 31 6.47 20.31 -5.45
CA GLY A 31 6.00 20.07 -4.09
C GLY A 31 4.60 19.46 -4.08
N LEU A 32 4.06 19.16 -2.90
CA LEU A 32 2.69 18.62 -2.78
C LEU A 32 1.64 19.66 -3.21
N LEU A 33 0.44 19.18 -3.54
CA LEU A 33 -0.71 20.07 -3.73
C LEU A 33 -1.03 20.76 -2.38
N PRO A 34 -1.47 22.04 -2.37
CA PRO A 34 -1.67 22.79 -1.12
C PRO A 34 -2.64 22.16 -0.11
N HIS A 35 -3.51 21.29 -0.60
CA HIS A 35 -4.55 20.62 0.19
C HIS A 35 -4.27 19.12 0.38
N ASP A 36 -3.18 18.57 -0.18
CA ASP A 36 -2.78 17.18 0.07
C ASP A 36 -2.27 17.03 1.49
N LEU A 37 -2.69 15.94 2.15
CA LEU A 37 -2.31 15.61 3.52
C LEU A 37 -1.51 14.30 3.62
N ASP A 38 -1.32 13.63 2.49
CA ASP A 38 -0.64 12.37 2.30
C ASP A 38 0.36 12.45 1.14
N ILE A 39 1.12 11.37 1.00
CA ILE A 39 2.10 11.17 -0.08
C ILE A 39 1.80 9.81 -0.67
N ASP A 40 1.67 9.73 -1.99
CA ASP A 40 1.47 8.47 -2.68
C ASP A 40 2.74 8.04 -3.41
N VAL A 41 3.11 6.79 -3.18
CA VAL A 41 4.13 6.10 -3.97
C VAL A 41 3.58 4.78 -4.48
N THR A 42 4.11 4.34 -5.60
CA THR A 42 3.87 2.99 -6.11
C THR A 42 5.18 2.21 -6.11
N MET A 43 5.11 0.93 -5.77
CA MET A 43 6.22 -0.03 -5.82
C MET A 43 5.77 -1.34 -6.45
N LEU A 44 6.70 -2.19 -6.87
CA LEU A 44 6.34 -3.53 -7.35
C LEU A 44 5.65 -4.34 -6.26
N SER A 45 4.56 -5.04 -6.60
CA SER A 45 3.80 -5.85 -5.63
C SER A 45 4.66 -6.95 -5.00
N SER A 46 5.66 -7.45 -5.74
CA SER A 46 6.66 -8.43 -5.29
C SER A 46 7.51 -7.94 -4.11
N ASP A 47 7.59 -6.62 -3.87
CA ASP A 47 8.30 -6.04 -2.73
C ASP A 47 7.42 -5.89 -1.48
N THR A 48 6.11 -6.16 -1.55
CA THR A 48 5.22 -6.12 -0.37
C THR A 48 5.67 -7.05 0.76
N PRO A 49 6.15 -8.29 0.51
CA PRO A 49 6.75 -9.13 1.55
C PRO A 49 7.92 -8.48 2.28
N LYS A 50 8.75 -7.67 1.60
CA LYS A 50 9.85 -6.95 2.26
C LYS A 50 9.33 -5.96 3.30
N LEU A 51 8.23 -5.24 2.98
CA LEU A 51 7.59 -4.33 3.94
C LEU A 51 7.05 -5.05 5.17
N ILE A 52 6.56 -6.28 5.02
CA ILE A 52 6.13 -7.12 6.15
C ILE A 52 7.32 -7.41 7.06
N GLU A 53 8.45 -7.85 6.49
CA GLU A 53 9.64 -8.13 7.29
C GLU A 53 10.16 -6.86 7.99
N ILE A 54 10.22 -5.73 7.29
CA ILE A 54 10.62 -4.45 7.90
C ILE A 54 9.65 -4.01 9.00
N SER A 55 8.34 -4.22 8.83
CA SER A 55 7.33 -3.85 9.84
C SER A 55 7.49 -4.57 11.18
N LYS A 56 8.11 -5.76 11.17
CA LYS A 56 8.41 -6.53 12.38
C LYS A 56 9.68 -6.05 13.09
N LEU A 57 10.49 -5.21 12.43
CA LEU A 57 11.72 -4.66 13.00
C LEU A 57 11.41 -3.40 13.82
N ASN A 58 12.15 -3.22 14.92
CA ASN A 58 12.19 -1.93 15.61
C ASN A 58 13.17 -0.97 14.91
N PHE A 59 12.87 -0.61 13.65
CA PHE A 59 13.77 0.21 12.82
C PHE A 59 13.70 1.71 13.15
N SER A 60 12.67 2.15 13.89
CA SER A 60 12.48 3.55 14.26
C SER A 60 11.55 3.72 15.46
N SER A 61 11.84 4.70 16.32
CA SER A 61 10.92 5.17 17.37
C SER A 61 9.93 6.24 16.86
N THR A 62 10.08 6.70 15.62
CA THR A 62 9.28 7.80 15.04
C THR A 62 8.32 7.30 13.98
N TYR A 63 8.70 6.25 13.24
CA TYR A 63 7.94 5.72 12.12
C TYR A 63 7.54 4.27 12.36
N GLU A 64 6.44 3.86 11.74
CA GLU A 64 5.97 2.47 11.69
C GLU A 64 5.56 2.14 10.24
N ILE A 65 5.60 0.86 9.88
CA ILE A 65 5.01 0.36 8.63
C ILE A 65 3.80 -0.49 8.98
N LYS A 66 2.66 -0.22 8.35
CA LYS A 66 1.46 -1.06 8.43
C LYS A 66 1.14 -1.62 7.06
N VAL A 67 1.09 -2.94 6.96
CA VAL A 67 0.71 -3.65 5.73
C VAL A 67 -0.76 -4.03 5.82
N GLN A 68 -1.53 -3.79 4.74
CA GLN A 68 -2.94 -4.17 4.71
C GLN A 68 -3.09 -5.68 4.75
N PRO A 69 -3.99 -6.27 5.57
CA PRO A 69 -4.15 -7.72 5.66
C PRO A 69 -4.51 -8.38 4.32
N GLN A 70 -5.22 -7.66 3.45
CA GLN A 70 -5.71 -8.14 2.16
C GLN A 70 -4.74 -7.86 0.99
N TRP A 71 -3.48 -7.49 1.25
CA TRP A 71 -2.51 -7.08 0.21
C TRP A 71 -2.26 -8.14 -0.88
N LYS A 72 -2.46 -9.43 -0.57
CA LYS A 72 -2.31 -10.55 -1.51
C LYS A 72 -3.45 -10.63 -2.53
N ILE A 73 -4.60 -10.03 -2.24
CA ILE A 73 -5.74 -10.02 -3.15
C ILE A 73 -5.45 -8.96 -4.22
N VAL A 74 -5.06 -9.43 -5.40
CA VAL A 74 -4.73 -8.59 -6.57
C VAL A 74 -5.98 -7.91 -7.13
N ASP A 75 -7.09 -8.65 -7.21
CA ASP A 75 -8.37 -8.12 -7.66
C ASP A 75 -9.00 -7.23 -6.58
N GLU A 76 -8.92 -5.92 -6.79
CA GLU A 76 -9.37 -4.90 -5.85
C GLU A 76 -10.87 -5.00 -5.54
N LEU A 77 -11.67 -5.56 -6.45
CA LEU A 77 -13.12 -5.76 -6.24
C LEU A 77 -13.38 -6.91 -5.26
N LYS A 78 -12.46 -7.88 -5.16
CA LYS A 78 -12.54 -9.00 -4.20
C LYS A 78 -12.07 -8.62 -2.80
N ARG A 79 -11.44 -7.46 -2.63
CA ARG A 79 -11.11 -6.95 -1.29
C ARG A 79 -12.38 -6.54 -0.56
N SER A 80 -12.50 -7.02 0.67
CA SER A 80 -13.62 -6.74 1.57
C SER A 80 -13.46 -5.35 2.17
N TYR A 81 -14.36 -4.45 1.80
CA TYR A 81 -14.52 -3.10 2.35
C TYR A 81 -16.01 -2.82 2.59
N PHE A 82 -16.33 -1.63 3.09
CA PHE A 82 -17.69 -1.12 3.31
C PHE A 82 -18.39 -0.70 2.01
N ARG A 83 -18.23 -1.48 0.92
CA ARG A 83 -18.83 -1.20 -0.39
C ARG A 83 -20.36 -1.19 -0.32
N LYS A 84 -20.94 -2.03 0.54
CA LYS A 84 -22.39 -2.07 0.82
C LYS A 84 -22.91 -0.76 1.43
N ASP A 85 -22.05 -0.06 2.15
CA ASP A 85 -22.34 1.25 2.75
C ASP A 85 -21.97 2.41 1.81
N GLY A 86 -21.72 2.11 0.53
CA GLY A 86 -21.36 3.10 -0.49
C GLY A 86 -19.89 3.52 -0.50
N ILE A 87 -19.03 2.89 0.32
CA ILE A 87 -17.61 3.24 0.41
C ILE A 87 -16.81 2.47 -0.65
N ASN A 88 -16.47 3.15 -1.75
CA ASN A 88 -15.65 2.63 -2.84
C ASN A 88 -14.18 3.04 -2.73
N PHE A 89 -13.58 2.80 -1.57
CA PHE A 89 -12.17 3.08 -1.34
C PHE A 89 -11.31 1.83 -1.60
N ILE A 90 -10.21 1.98 -2.34
CA ILE A 90 -9.21 0.94 -2.54
C ILE A 90 -8.00 1.29 -1.67
N ALA A 91 -7.69 0.45 -0.69
CA ALA A 91 -6.58 0.72 0.20
C ALA A 91 -5.23 0.41 -0.48
N PRO A 92 -4.18 1.21 -0.23
CA PRO A 92 -2.81 0.88 -0.64
C PRO A 92 -2.36 -0.42 0.02
N ASN A 93 -1.34 -1.10 -0.50
CA ASN A 93 -0.85 -2.34 0.12
C ASN A 93 -0.20 -2.10 1.48
N ALA A 94 0.41 -0.93 1.69
CA ALA A 94 1.01 -0.57 2.96
C ALA A 94 1.00 0.95 3.20
N ARG A 95 1.29 1.34 4.44
CA ARG A 95 1.50 2.72 4.86
C ARG A 95 2.78 2.85 5.66
N PHE A 96 3.59 3.85 5.35
CA PHE A 96 4.69 4.31 6.19
C PHE A 96 4.23 5.51 7.00
N ILE A 97 4.09 5.36 8.31
CA ILE A 97 3.32 6.28 9.16
C ILE A 97 4.23 6.93 10.19
N HIS A 98 4.11 8.24 10.38
CA HIS A 98 4.69 8.92 11.53
C HIS A 98 3.83 8.69 12.77
N GLN A 99 4.41 8.07 13.80
CA GLN A 99 3.66 7.53 14.95
C GLN A 99 2.85 8.61 15.70
N LYS A 100 3.40 9.83 15.88
CA LYS A 100 2.73 10.93 16.59
C LYS A 100 1.71 11.70 15.74
N THR A 101 2.12 12.23 14.58
CA THR A 101 1.27 13.11 13.74
C THR A 101 0.29 12.35 12.85
N ARG A 102 0.49 11.05 12.63
CA ARG A 102 -0.32 10.18 11.77
C ARG A 102 -0.29 10.53 10.27
N TYR A 103 0.48 11.53 9.86
CA TYR A 103 0.87 11.71 8.46
C TYR A 103 1.52 10.42 7.95
N HIS A 104 1.28 10.11 6.69
CA HIS A 104 1.74 8.86 6.12
C HIS A 104 2.08 8.96 4.63
N VAL A 105 2.82 7.96 4.17
CA VAL A 105 3.00 7.64 2.77
C VAL A 105 2.13 6.42 2.45
N ASP A 106 1.20 6.55 1.52
CA ASP A 106 0.42 5.46 0.94
C ASP A 106 1.27 4.74 -0.12
N ILE A 107 1.39 3.42 0.03
CA ILE A 107 2.27 2.58 -0.80
C ILE A 107 1.40 1.64 -1.63
N PHE A 108 1.15 2.04 -2.88
CA PHE A 108 0.34 1.28 -3.83
C PHE A 108 1.17 0.20 -4.54
N PRO A 109 0.57 -0.97 -4.83
CA PRO A 109 1.22 -1.99 -5.63
C PRO A 109 1.10 -1.70 -7.13
N ALA A 110 2.19 -1.93 -7.85
CA ALA A 110 2.17 -2.22 -9.28
C ALA A 110 2.26 -3.74 -9.45
N TYR A 111 1.25 -4.33 -10.07
CA TYR A 111 1.23 -5.75 -10.40
C TYR A 111 1.83 -5.98 -11.77
N ASP A 112 2.61 -7.04 -11.92
CA ASP A 112 3.00 -7.51 -13.24
C ASP A 112 1.75 -7.93 -14.01
N PHE A 113 1.58 -7.40 -15.21
CA PHE A 113 0.56 -7.89 -16.11
C PHE A 113 0.99 -9.27 -16.61
N ASN A 114 0.42 -10.33 -16.04
CA ASN A 114 0.56 -11.66 -16.60
C ASN A 114 -0.74 -12.09 -17.28
N PRO A 115 -0.77 -12.19 -18.62
CA PRO A 115 -1.98 -12.53 -19.37
C PRO A 115 -2.53 -13.93 -19.07
N THR A 116 -1.77 -14.85 -18.45
CA THR A 116 -2.32 -16.16 -18.05
C THR A 116 -3.24 -16.10 -16.82
N TYR A 117 -3.04 -15.14 -15.91
CA TYR A 117 -3.94 -14.98 -14.74
C TYR A 117 -5.32 -14.42 -15.10
N ALA A 118 -5.48 -13.83 -16.29
CA ALA A 118 -6.79 -13.48 -16.82
C ALA A 118 -7.67 -14.74 -16.98
N ASN A 119 -7.06 -15.88 -17.30
CA ASN A 119 -7.76 -17.15 -17.53
C ASN A 119 -7.90 -17.98 -16.23
N GLU A 120 -6.88 -17.97 -15.34
CA GLU A 120 -6.89 -18.72 -14.06
C GLU A 120 -7.82 -18.14 -12.99
N SER A 121 -8.25 -16.88 -13.12
CA SER A 121 -9.26 -16.26 -12.24
C SER A 121 -10.61 -17.01 -12.22
N THR A 122 -10.80 -17.92 -13.18
CA THR A 122 -11.96 -18.81 -13.30
C THR A 122 -11.78 -20.13 -12.54
N GLU A 123 -10.54 -20.58 -12.28
CA GLU A 123 -10.25 -21.94 -11.74
C GLU A 123 -9.85 -21.94 -10.25
N MET A 124 -9.22 -20.88 -9.71
CA MET A 124 -8.86 -20.81 -8.28
C MET A 124 -10.05 -20.54 -7.32
N GLN A 125 -11.29 -20.58 -7.81
CA GLN A 125 -12.50 -20.28 -7.01
C GLN A 125 -12.85 -21.32 -5.93
N GLN A 126 -12.11 -22.42 -5.77
CA GLN A 126 -12.49 -23.52 -4.87
C GLN A 126 -11.62 -23.75 -3.62
N SER A 127 -10.48 -23.08 -3.44
CA SER A 127 -9.64 -23.32 -2.26
C SER A 127 -9.09 -22.03 -1.67
N GLU A 128 -9.81 -21.48 -0.70
CA GLU A 128 -9.31 -20.85 0.54
C GLU A 128 -10.28 -19.77 1.02
N ASN A 129 -11.31 -20.21 1.76
CA ASN A 129 -12.08 -19.35 2.64
C ASN A 129 -11.16 -18.87 3.79
N LEU A 130 -10.49 -17.74 3.60
CA LEU A 130 -9.86 -17.02 4.72
C LEU A 130 -10.89 -16.07 5.33
N THR A 131 -11.72 -16.61 6.22
CA THR A 131 -12.56 -15.84 7.15
C THR A 131 -11.64 -15.07 8.10
N VAL A 132 -11.53 -13.76 7.95
CA VAL A 132 -11.01 -12.89 9.01
C VAL A 132 -12.19 -12.46 9.87
N HIS A 133 -12.51 -13.30 10.86
CA HIS A 133 -13.14 -12.84 12.09
C HIS A 133 -12.03 -12.31 12.98
N ASP A 134 -12.04 -11.01 13.26
CA ASP A 134 -11.52 -10.50 14.53
C ASP A 134 -12.50 -9.43 15.03
N ASN A 135 -13.48 -9.90 15.81
CA ASN A 135 -14.19 -9.08 16.76
C ASN A 135 -13.24 -8.87 17.95
N ASN A 136 -12.79 -7.63 18.18
CA ASN A 136 -12.49 -7.07 19.50
C ASN A 136 -12.00 -5.62 19.31
N TYR A 137 -12.90 -4.66 19.49
CA TYR A 137 -12.84 -3.52 20.44
C TYR A 137 -14.10 -2.68 20.29
#